data_AF-H6VNA7-F1
#
_entry.id   AF-H6VNA7-F1
#
_cell.length_a   1.000
_cell.length_b   1.000
_cell.length_c   1.000
_cell.angle_alpha   90.00
_cell.angle_beta   90.00
_cell.angle_gamma   90.00
#
_symmetry.space_group_name_H-M   'P 1'
#
loop_
_entity.id
_entity.type
_entity.pdbx_description
1 polymer ?
#
loop_
_entity_poly.entity_id
_entity_poly.type
_entity_poly.pdbx_seq_one_letter_code
_entity_poly.pdbx_strand_id
1 'polypeptide(L)'
;ELSKLLGVPDVLVFPSVTLLQIGVLPLLTGSNGVILGDIAAHRCIYEACCLAQQKGSQFIQYRHNDLNDLAEKLAKYPLEQVKIIVIDGVYSMSADFPDLPAYVRLAKEYNAFIYMDDAHGFGILGENPSSDMPYGYKGNGMVNYFDLQFAEDNIIYVAGLSKAYSSYAAFLTCGDRQIKTNFRNAWTAIFSGPSPVASLASAL
;
A
#
# COMPACT_ATOMS: atom_id res chain seq x y z
N GLU A 1 14.29 12.30 5.34
CA GLU A 1 14.66 11.88 3.97
C GLU A 1 13.50 11.20 3.22
N LEU A 2 12.98 10.03 3.63
CA LEU A 2 11.83 9.39 2.95
C LEU A 2 10.62 10.31 2.72
N SER A 3 10.19 11.04 3.74
CA SER A 3 9.05 11.95 3.64
C SER A 3 9.29 13.07 2.62
N LYS A 4 10.53 13.58 2.52
CA LYS A 4 10.94 14.57 1.52
C LYS A 4 10.94 13.99 0.11
N LEU A 5 11.44 12.76 -0.05
CA LEU A 5 11.48 12.06 -1.35
C LEU A 5 10.07 11.83 -1.91
N LEU A 6 9.11 11.54 -1.04
CA LEU A 6 7.70 11.32 -1.38
C LEU A 6 6.87 12.62 -1.43
N GLY A 7 7.41 13.76 -0.98
CA GLY A 7 6.64 15.01 -0.87
C GLY A 7 5.54 15.00 0.20
N VAL A 8 5.65 14.16 1.23
CA VAL A 8 4.65 14.00 2.31
C VAL A 8 5.17 14.55 3.64
N PRO A 9 4.31 14.95 4.59
CA PRO A 9 4.75 15.54 5.86
C PRO A 9 5.54 14.57 6.74
N ASP A 10 5.16 13.29 6.77
CA ASP A 10 5.83 12.26 7.56
C ASP A 10 5.50 10.85 7.02
N VAL A 11 6.31 9.87 7.44
CA VAL A 11 6.13 8.44 7.16
C VAL A 11 6.20 7.66 8.48
N LEU A 12 5.56 6.49 8.53
CA LEU A 12 5.68 5.56 9.65
C LEU A 12 6.55 4.36 9.24
N VAL A 13 7.60 4.08 10.02
CA VAL A 13 8.60 3.06 9.71
C VAL A 13 8.32 1.78 10.50
N PHE A 14 8.48 0.64 9.84
CA PHE A 14 8.37 -0.72 10.38
C PHE A 14 9.63 -1.52 10.01
N PRO A 15 9.95 -2.62 10.74
CA PRO A 15 11.13 -3.43 10.41
C PRO A 15 11.04 -4.12 9.04
N SER A 16 9.86 -4.55 8.62
CA SER A 16 9.65 -5.18 7.32
C SER A 16 8.24 -4.94 6.80
N VAL A 17 8.08 -5.10 5.48
CA VAL A 17 6.78 -4.97 4.79
C VAL A 17 5.78 -5.98 5.35
N THR A 18 6.22 -7.21 5.64
CA THR A 18 5.39 -8.24 6.28
C THR A 18 4.83 -7.80 7.63
N LEU A 19 5.68 -7.27 8.52
CA LEU A 19 5.24 -6.81 9.85
C LEU A 19 4.33 -5.59 9.75
N LEU A 20 4.61 -4.70 8.80
CA LEU A 20 3.79 -3.55 8.50
C LEU A 20 2.37 -4.00 8.12
N GLN A 21 2.25 -4.87 7.11
CA GLN A 21 0.95 -5.33 6.61
C GLN A 21 0.13 -6.05 7.68
N ILE A 22 0.74 -7.01 8.39
CA ILE A 22 0.10 -7.79 9.45
C ILE A 22 -0.40 -6.90 10.61
N GLY A 23 0.29 -5.78 10.88
CA GLY A 23 -0.11 -4.83 11.90
C GLY A 23 -1.20 -3.85 11.45
N VAL A 24 -1.08 -3.37 10.22
CA VAL A 24 -1.83 -2.21 9.71
C VAL A 24 -3.16 -2.62 9.09
N LEU A 25 -3.19 -3.66 8.24
CA LEU A 25 -4.42 -4.04 7.52
C LEU A 25 -5.59 -4.35 8.47
N PRO A 26 -5.41 -5.10 9.58
CA PRO A 26 -6.51 -5.35 10.49
C PRO A 26 -7.00 -4.08 11.22
N LEU A 27 -6.10 -3.13 11.52
CA LEU A 27 -6.46 -1.86 12.15
C LEU A 27 -7.22 -0.94 11.20
N LEU A 28 -6.79 -0.90 9.94
CA LEU A 28 -7.43 -0.10 8.89
C LEU A 28 -8.85 -0.62 8.59
N THR A 29 -9.00 -1.94 8.51
CA THR A 29 -10.27 -2.57 8.12
C THR A 29 -11.29 -2.59 9.25
N GLY A 30 -10.83 -2.77 10.49
CA GLY A 30 -11.72 -2.99 11.63
C GLY A 30 -12.53 -4.28 11.52
N SER A 31 -13.49 -4.46 12.44
CA SER A 31 -14.27 -5.71 12.60
C SER A 31 -15.48 -5.83 11.68
N ASN A 32 -15.75 -4.85 10.83
CA ASN A 32 -16.87 -4.88 9.87
C ASN A 32 -16.48 -4.32 8.49
N GLY A 33 -15.18 -4.12 8.23
CA GLY A 33 -14.71 -3.68 6.92
C GLY A 33 -14.62 -4.82 5.91
N VAL A 34 -14.39 -4.46 4.66
CA VAL A 34 -14.24 -5.38 3.53
C VAL A 34 -12.91 -5.12 2.85
N ILE A 35 -12.12 -6.18 2.69
CA ILE A 35 -10.90 -6.18 1.91
C ILE A 35 -11.16 -6.87 0.58
N LEU A 36 -10.84 -6.18 -0.50
CA LEU A 36 -10.89 -6.70 -1.86
C LEU A 36 -9.45 -6.78 -2.37
N GLY A 37 -8.88 -7.98 -2.45
CA GLY A 37 -7.48 -8.18 -2.84
C GLY A 37 -7.33 -8.78 -4.23
N ASP A 38 -6.36 -8.31 -4.99
CA ASP A 38 -5.97 -8.94 -6.26
C ASP A 38 -5.49 -10.38 -5.99
N ILE A 39 -5.92 -11.36 -6.80
CA ILE A 39 -5.47 -12.75 -6.69
C ILE A 39 -3.96 -12.94 -6.84
N ALA A 40 -3.27 -12.03 -7.53
CA ALA A 40 -1.83 -12.06 -7.77
C ALA A 40 -1.02 -11.22 -6.76
N ALA A 41 -1.69 -10.57 -5.80
CA ALA A 41 -1.02 -9.75 -4.79
C ALA A 41 -0.05 -10.59 -3.93
N HIS A 42 1.01 -9.96 -3.42
CA HIS A 42 2.10 -10.66 -2.77
C HIS A 42 1.65 -11.51 -1.57
N ARG A 43 2.28 -12.66 -1.32
CA ARG A 43 1.82 -13.61 -0.28
C ARG A 43 1.71 -12.98 1.11
N CYS A 44 2.61 -12.07 1.49
CA CYS A 44 2.52 -11.44 2.82
C CYS A 44 1.26 -10.56 2.98
N ILE A 45 0.75 -9.96 1.90
CA ILE A 45 -0.46 -9.14 1.94
C ILE A 45 -1.68 -10.02 2.10
N TYR A 46 -1.69 -11.17 1.41
CA TYR A 46 -2.71 -12.20 1.55
C TYR A 46 -2.79 -12.69 3.00
N GLU A 47 -1.65 -13.01 3.63
CA GLU A 47 -1.63 -13.45 5.04
C GLU A 47 -2.16 -12.37 6.00
N ALA A 48 -1.82 -11.09 5.74
CA ALA A 48 -2.34 -9.97 6.52
C ALA A 48 -3.87 -9.79 6.33
N CYS A 49 -4.39 -10.02 5.12
CA CYS A 49 -5.83 -10.02 4.84
C CYS A 49 -6.55 -11.16 5.56
N CYS A 50 -5.98 -12.38 5.55
CA CYS A 50 -6.51 -13.52 6.31
C CYS A 50 -6.53 -13.23 7.82
N LEU A 51 -5.49 -12.59 8.36
CA LEU A 51 -5.48 -12.17 9.76
C LEU A 51 -6.56 -11.11 10.05
N ALA A 52 -6.74 -10.13 9.16
CA ALA A 52 -7.81 -9.16 9.28
C ALA A 52 -9.19 -9.84 9.26
N GLN A 53 -9.37 -10.87 8.45
CA GLN A 53 -10.61 -11.66 8.38
C GLN A 53 -10.90 -12.37 9.71
N GLN A 54 -9.88 -12.98 10.33
CA GLN A 54 -10.01 -13.58 11.67
C GLN A 54 -10.41 -12.57 12.76
N LYS A 55 -10.15 -11.27 12.54
CA LYS A 55 -10.54 -10.17 13.43
C LYS A 55 -11.90 -9.54 13.10
N GLY A 56 -12.66 -10.13 12.18
CA GLY A 56 -14.06 -9.78 11.89
C GLY A 56 -14.30 -9.14 10.53
N SER A 57 -13.27 -8.74 9.79
CA SER A 57 -13.46 -8.22 8.44
C SER A 57 -13.85 -9.31 7.43
N GLN A 58 -14.36 -8.89 6.27
CA GLN A 58 -14.52 -9.76 5.11
C GLN A 58 -13.29 -9.66 4.22
N PHE A 59 -12.83 -10.78 3.67
CA PHE A 59 -11.77 -10.80 2.66
C PHE A 59 -12.27 -11.51 1.41
N ILE A 60 -12.23 -10.81 0.29
CA ILE A 60 -12.68 -11.28 -1.02
C ILE A 60 -11.57 -11.01 -2.01
N GLN A 61 -11.32 -11.97 -2.89
CA GLN A 61 -10.36 -11.79 -3.97
C GLN A 61 -11.07 -11.41 -5.27
N TYR A 62 -10.43 -10.58 -6.09
CA TYR A 62 -10.86 -10.26 -7.45
C TYR A 62 -9.79 -10.65 -8.48
N ARG A 63 -10.23 -10.91 -9.71
CA ARG A 63 -9.36 -11.36 -10.79
C ARG A 63 -8.26 -10.34 -11.05
N HIS A 64 -7.07 -10.84 -11.38
CA HIS A 64 -5.88 -10.03 -11.52
C HIS A 64 -6.08 -8.90 -12.54
N ASN A 65 -5.87 -7.66 -12.11
CA ASN A 65 -6.07 -6.45 -12.93
C ASN A 65 -7.46 -6.30 -13.59
N ASP A 66 -8.49 -6.96 -13.04
CA ASP A 66 -9.87 -6.89 -13.57
C ASP A 66 -10.73 -5.90 -12.77
N LEU A 67 -10.78 -4.66 -13.26
CA LEU A 67 -11.58 -3.58 -12.65
C LEU A 67 -13.09 -3.85 -12.71
N ASN A 68 -13.58 -4.64 -13.66
CA ASN A 68 -15.01 -4.96 -13.76
C ASN A 68 -15.41 -5.93 -12.65
N ASP A 69 -14.63 -6.99 -12.44
CA ASP A 69 -14.82 -7.92 -11.33
C ASP A 69 -14.73 -7.22 -9.97
N LEU A 70 -13.76 -6.29 -9.84
CA LEU A 70 -13.63 -5.47 -8.65
C LEU A 70 -14.87 -4.58 -8.43
N ALA A 71 -15.35 -3.88 -9.46
CA ALA A 71 -16.53 -3.03 -9.38
C ALA A 71 -17.79 -3.83 -8.98
N GLU A 72 -18.01 -4.99 -9.61
CA GLU A 72 -19.11 -5.89 -9.28
C GLU A 72 -19.08 -6.36 -7.82
N LYS A 73 -17.89 -6.52 -7.24
CA LYS A 73 -17.72 -6.90 -5.83
C LYS A 73 -17.88 -5.72 -4.89
N LEU A 74 -17.36 -4.55 -5.24
CA LEU A 74 -17.53 -3.31 -4.47
C LEU A 74 -19.01 -2.93 -4.35
N ALA A 75 -19.78 -3.06 -5.43
CA ALA A 75 -21.20 -2.72 -5.49
C ALA A 75 -22.09 -3.53 -4.53
N LYS A 76 -21.59 -4.63 -3.96
CA LYS A 76 -22.33 -5.45 -2.97
C LYS A 76 -22.35 -4.83 -1.58
N TYR A 77 -21.59 -3.76 -1.35
CA TYR A 77 -21.39 -3.16 -0.04
C TYR A 77 -21.88 -1.70 -0.02
N PRO A 78 -22.51 -1.25 1.08
CA PRO A 78 -22.94 0.12 1.24
C PRO A 78 -21.73 1.08 1.31
N LEU A 79 -21.92 2.33 0.87
CA LEU A 79 -20.84 3.31 0.78
C LEU A 79 -20.20 3.64 2.14
N GLU A 80 -20.97 3.55 3.22
CA GLU A 80 -20.55 3.84 4.60
C GLU A 80 -19.68 2.74 5.19
N GLN A 81 -19.73 1.52 4.63
CA GLN A 81 -18.89 0.42 5.11
C GLN A 81 -17.45 0.64 4.65
N VAL A 82 -16.49 0.45 5.55
CA VAL A 82 -15.06 0.55 5.20
C VAL A 82 -14.72 -0.49 4.15
N LYS A 83 -14.20 -0.04 3.01
CA LYS A 83 -13.78 -0.87 1.88
C LYS A 83 -12.32 -0.57 1.58
N ILE A 84 -11.51 -1.60 1.39
CA ILE A 84 -10.09 -1.47 1.10
C ILE A 84 -9.75 -2.35 -0.10
N ILE A 85 -9.28 -1.72 -1.17
CA ILE A 85 -8.74 -2.39 -2.34
C ILE A 85 -7.26 -2.63 -2.09
N VAL A 86 -6.82 -3.88 -2.17
CA VAL A 86 -5.45 -4.29 -1.89
C VAL A 86 -4.77 -4.72 -3.19
N ILE A 87 -3.70 -4.01 -3.54
CA ILE A 87 -2.93 -4.21 -4.77
C ILE A 87 -1.42 -4.13 -4.51
N ASP A 88 -0.65 -4.80 -5.37
CA ASP A 88 0.79 -4.53 -5.49
C ASP A 88 0.96 -3.35 -6.46
N GLY A 89 1.93 -2.47 -6.18
CA GLY A 89 2.36 -1.46 -7.13
C GLY A 89 3.00 -2.15 -8.33
N VAL A 90 4.12 -2.83 -8.14
CA VAL A 90 4.72 -3.70 -9.18
C VAL A 90 4.61 -5.15 -8.73
N TYR A 91 3.92 -5.98 -9.52
CA TYR A 91 3.72 -7.38 -9.18
C TYR A 91 5.02 -8.17 -9.35
N SER A 92 5.41 -8.87 -8.30
CA SER A 92 6.74 -9.50 -8.20
C SER A 92 7.02 -10.61 -9.23
N MET A 93 5.98 -11.28 -9.74
CA MET A 93 6.11 -12.43 -10.64
C MET A 93 6.01 -12.05 -12.12
N SER A 94 5.12 -11.12 -12.46
CA SER A 94 4.86 -10.66 -13.83
C SER A 94 5.67 -9.43 -14.23
N ALA A 95 6.17 -8.67 -13.24
CA ALA A 95 6.81 -7.37 -13.42
C ALA A 95 5.95 -6.31 -14.13
N ASP A 96 4.63 -6.55 -14.21
CA ASP A 96 3.65 -5.55 -14.60
C ASP A 96 3.17 -4.75 -13.39
N PHE A 97 2.39 -3.70 -13.66
CA PHE A 97 1.79 -2.85 -12.64
C PHE A 97 0.38 -2.42 -13.05
N PRO A 98 -0.52 -2.15 -12.08
CA PRO A 98 -1.91 -1.81 -12.38
C PRO A 98 -2.04 -0.42 -13.00
N ASP A 99 -3.12 -0.18 -13.75
CA ASP A 99 -3.57 1.18 -14.10
C ASP A 99 -4.11 1.88 -12.84
N LEU A 100 -3.18 2.34 -11.99
CA LEU A 100 -3.50 2.95 -10.71
C LEU A 100 -4.51 4.12 -10.83
N PRO A 101 -4.43 5.02 -11.83
CA PRO A 101 -5.47 6.03 -12.05
C PRO A 101 -6.88 5.46 -12.19
N ALA A 102 -7.04 4.31 -12.86
CA ALA A 102 -8.34 3.67 -12.99
C ALA A 102 -8.84 3.07 -11.66
N TYR A 103 -7.94 2.46 -10.88
CA TYR A 103 -8.26 2.02 -9.51
C TYR A 103 -8.69 3.18 -8.61
N VAL A 104 -8.00 4.33 -8.68
CA VAL A 104 -8.35 5.54 -7.92
C VAL A 104 -9.75 6.04 -8.25
N ARG A 105 -10.10 6.10 -9.55
CA ARG A 105 -11.46 6.50 -9.97
C ARG A 105 -12.51 5.57 -9.38
N LEU A 106 -12.29 4.26 -9.47
CA LEU A 106 -13.21 3.26 -8.94
C LEU A 106 -13.30 3.33 -7.40
N ALA A 107 -12.17 3.50 -6.72
CA ALA A 107 -12.12 3.64 -5.27
C ALA A 107 -12.94 4.85 -4.79
N LYS A 108 -12.85 5.98 -5.51
CA LYS A 108 -13.66 7.18 -5.23
C LYS A 108 -15.15 6.94 -5.40
N GLU A 109 -15.57 6.27 -6.47
CA GLU A 109 -16.97 5.93 -6.74
C GLU A 109 -17.60 5.11 -5.60
N TYR A 110 -16.85 4.15 -5.05
CA TYR A 110 -17.33 3.25 -4.00
C TYR A 110 -16.90 3.65 -2.59
N ASN A 111 -16.36 4.87 -2.39
CA ASN A 111 -15.83 5.34 -1.12
C ASN A 111 -14.92 4.29 -0.43
N ALA A 112 -13.88 3.87 -1.16
CA ALA A 112 -12.92 2.86 -0.74
C ALA A 112 -11.51 3.46 -0.61
N PHE A 113 -10.70 2.84 0.24
CA PHE A 113 -9.27 3.08 0.31
C PHE A 113 -8.53 2.19 -0.68
N ILE A 114 -7.41 2.66 -1.21
CA ILE A 114 -6.42 1.82 -1.90
C ILE A 114 -5.29 1.56 -0.93
N TYR A 115 -4.99 0.30 -0.67
CA TYR A 115 -3.82 -0.14 0.08
C TYR A 115 -2.83 -0.76 -0.91
N MET A 116 -1.75 -0.04 -1.18
CA MET A 116 -0.80 -0.41 -2.23
C MET A 116 0.55 -0.82 -1.65
N ASP A 117 1.00 -2.04 -1.96
CA ASP A 117 2.36 -2.52 -1.69
C ASP A 117 3.28 -2.23 -2.88
N ASP A 118 4.01 -1.14 -2.80
CA ASP A 118 4.97 -0.71 -3.82
C ASP A 118 6.42 -1.11 -3.48
N ALA A 119 6.63 -2.21 -2.75
CA ALA A 119 7.98 -2.66 -2.39
C ALA A 119 8.85 -3.05 -3.60
N HIS A 120 8.27 -3.30 -4.77
CA HIS A 120 8.99 -3.56 -6.02
C HIS A 120 9.13 -2.33 -6.94
N GLY A 121 8.25 -1.33 -6.82
CA GLY A 121 8.34 -0.10 -7.60
C GLY A 121 9.13 1.02 -6.90
N PHE A 122 9.13 1.07 -5.57
CA PHE A 122 9.89 2.08 -4.83
C PHE A 122 11.41 1.90 -5.02
N GLY A 123 12.09 2.99 -5.38
CA GLY A 123 13.49 3.02 -5.81
C GLY A 123 13.69 2.81 -7.32
N ILE A 124 12.65 2.45 -8.07
CA ILE A 124 12.70 2.20 -9.52
C ILE A 124 11.81 3.17 -10.27
N LEU A 125 10.51 3.17 -9.97
CA LEU A 125 9.51 4.02 -10.63
C LEU A 125 9.48 5.41 -9.98
N GLY A 126 9.26 6.44 -10.79
CA GLY A 126 9.03 7.79 -10.27
C GLY A 126 8.60 8.78 -11.35
N GLU A 127 8.81 10.06 -11.06
CA GLU A 127 8.19 11.19 -11.77
C GLU A 127 8.53 11.26 -13.28
N ASN A 128 7.59 11.77 -14.07
CA ASN A 128 7.78 12.14 -15.49
C ASN A 128 8.35 11.02 -16.38
N PRO A 129 7.69 9.84 -16.47
CA PRO A 129 8.08 8.82 -17.43
C PRO A 129 7.97 9.32 -18.87
N SER A 130 8.90 8.91 -19.72
CA SER A 130 8.97 9.27 -21.14
C SER A 130 9.48 8.09 -21.98
N SER A 131 9.50 8.22 -23.31
CA SER A 131 10.06 7.18 -24.19
C SER A 131 11.51 6.84 -23.86
N ASP A 132 12.29 7.85 -23.47
CA ASP A 132 13.73 7.71 -23.21
C ASP A 132 14.02 7.28 -21.76
N MET A 133 13.07 7.55 -20.85
CA MET A 133 13.11 7.15 -19.46
C MET A 133 11.75 6.56 -19.02
N PRO A 134 11.47 5.29 -19.36
CA PRO A 134 10.14 4.71 -19.18
C PRO A 134 9.73 4.52 -17.71
N TYR A 135 10.70 4.48 -16.79
CA TYR A 135 10.47 4.34 -15.34
C TYR A 135 10.40 5.69 -14.61
N GLY A 136 10.68 6.80 -15.29
CA GLY A 136 10.73 8.14 -14.69
C GLY A 136 11.95 8.37 -13.80
N TYR A 137 11.94 9.50 -13.09
CA TYR A 137 13.05 10.03 -12.30
C TYR A 137 12.83 9.83 -10.78
N LYS A 138 13.90 9.97 -9.99
CA LYS A 138 13.95 9.89 -8.51
C LYS A 138 13.62 8.54 -7.86
N GLY A 139 12.89 7.64 -8.52
CA GLY A 139 12.53 6.35 -7.93
C GLY A 139 11.60 6.48 -6.72
N ASN A 140 10.77 7.52 -6.66
CA ASN A 140 9.92 7.83 -5.50
C ASN A 140 8.54 7.15 -5.52
N GLY A 141 8.38 6.08 -6.31
CA GLY A 141 7.25 5.16 -6.23
C GLY A 141 6.11 5.45 -7.19
N MET A 142 5.19 4.50 -7.25
CA MET A 142 4.11 4.43 -8.23
C MET A 142 3.11 5.58 -8.17
N VAL A 143 2.84 6.11 -6.98
CA VAL A 143 1.94 7.26 -6.83
C VAL A 143 2.48 8.47 -7.60
N ASN A 144 3.78 8.75 -7.46
CA ASN A 144 4.46 9.83 -8.17
C ASN A 144 4.66 9.52 -9.66
N TYR A 145 4.83 8.24 -10.03
CA TYR A 145 4.90 7.80 -11.42
C TYR A 145 3.65 8.19 -12.23
N PHE A 146 2.47 8.10 -11.60
CA PHE A 146 1.19 8.46 -12.22
C PHE A 146 0.70 9.88 -11.88
N ASP A 147 1.52 10.70 -11.22
CA ASP A 147 1.14 12.07 -10.77
C ASP A 147 -0.14 12.10 -9.90
N LEU A 148 -0.27 11.13 -9.00
CA LEU A 148 -1.39 10.99 -8.08
C LEU A 148 -1.06 11.57 -6.70
N GLN A 149 -2.10 11.80 -5.88
CA GLN A 149 -1.99 12.42 -4.57
C GLN A 149 -2.45 11.46 -3.47
N PHE A 150 -1.55 11.12 -2.53
CA PHE A 150 -1.83 10.15 -1.46
C PHE A 150 -3.13 10.44 -0.68
N ALA A 151 -3.41 11.71 -0.40
CA ALA A 151 -4.59 12.13 0.37
C ALA A 151 -5.86 12.19 -0.46
N GLU A 152 -5.82 12.88 -1.59
CA GLU A 152 -7.00 13.12 -2.42
C GLU A 152 -7.47 11.85 -3.12
N ASP A 153 -6.59 10.86 -3.27
CA ASP A 153 -6.87 9.59 -3.94
C ASP A 153 -7.08 8.42 -2.96
N ASN A 154 -7.20 8.68 -1.65
CA ASN A 154 -7.41 7.67 -0.61
C ASN A 154 -6.38 6.53 -0.63
N ILE A 155 -5.12 6.85 -0.92
CA ILE A 155 -4.03 5.88 -1.05
C ILE A 155 -3.28 5.74 0.29
N ILE A 156 -3.23 4.51 0.77
CA ILE A 156 -2.34 4.05 1.83
C ILE A 156 -1.19 3.34 1.13
N TYR A 157 -0.07 4.05 1.09
CA TYR A 157 1.11 3.64 0.36
C TYR A 157 2.06 2.90 1.30
N VAL A 158 2.47 1.70 0.91
CA VAL A 158 3.42 0.86 1.61
C VAL A 158 4.61 0.60 0.70
N ALA A 159 5.82 0.69 1.24
CA ALA A 159 7.02 0.30 0.50
C ALA A 159 8.08 -0.30 1.42
N GLY A 160 8.99 -1.07 0.82
CA GLY A 160 10.11 -1.70 1.49
C GLY A 160 11.44 -1.13 1.00
N LEU A 161 12.42 -1.08 1.88
CA LEU A 161 13.80 -0.69 1.55
C LEU A 161 14.71 -1.90 1.33
N SER A 162 14.21 -3.12 1.57
CA SER A 162 15.01 -4.35 1.48
C SER A 162 15.24 -4.86 0.05
N LYS A 163 14.83 -4.08 -0.95
CA LYS A 163 15.00 -4.38 -2.39
C LYS A 163 15.93 -3.36 -3.03
N ALA A 164 15.41 -2.37 -3.75
CA ALA A 164 16.21 -1.36 -4.46
C ALA A 164 17.24 -0.66 -3.56
N TYR A 165 16.89 -0.42 -2.29
CA TYR A 165 17.75 0.25 -1.31
C TYR A 165 18.65 -0.69 -0.49
N SER A 166 18.51 -2.01 -0.64
CA SER A 166 19.31 -3.02 0.08
C SER A 166 19.42 -2.82 1.60
N SER A 167 18.37 -2.27 2.23
CA SER A 167 18.34 -1.98 3.67
C SER A 167 17.12 -2.56 4.38
N TYR A 168 17.28 -2.98 5.63
CA TYR A 168 16.21 -3.59 6.41
C TYR A 168 15.32 -2.52 7.08
N ALA A 169 14.33 -2.05 6.33
CA ALA A 169 13.21 -1.28 6.83
C ALA A 169 12.05 -1.33 5.83
N ALA A 170 10.87 -0.97 6.30
CA ALA A 170 9.70 -0.68 5.49
C ALA A 170 9.03 0.58 6.02
N PHE A 171 8.19 1.21 5.23
CA PHE A 171 7.44 2.36 5.67
C PHE A 171 6.07 2.42 5.01
N LEU A 172 5.20 3.23 5.62
CA LEU A 172 3.94 3.64 5.01
C LEU A 172 3.75 5.14 5.08
N THR A 173 2.91 5.64 4.18
CA THR A 173 2.28 6.96 4.30
C THR A 173 0.84 6.89 3.84
N CYS A 174 0.01 7.79 4.37
CA CYS A 174 -1.33 8.03 3.90
C CYS A 174 -1.68 9.50 4.14
N GLY A 175 -2.67 10.00 3.41
CA GLY A 175 -3.06 11.40 3.50
C GLY A 175 -3.72 11.81 4.82
N ASP A 176 -4.50 10.90 5.41
CA ASP A 176 -5.18 11.18 6.67
C ASP A 176 -4.24 10.97 7.87
N ARG A 177 -3.94 12.08 8.55
CA ARG A 177 -3.05 12.10 9.73
C ARG A 177 -3.62 11.30 10.91
N GLN A 178 -4.92 11.27 11.09
CA GLN A 178 -5.57 10.53 12.18
C GLN A 178 -5.50 9.03 11.91
N ILE A 179 -5.79 8.58 10.67
CA ILE A 179 -5.62 7.18 10.25
C ILE A 179 -4.16 6.76 10.47
N LYS A 180 -3.20 7.57 10.02
CA LYS A 180 -1.78 7.29 10.20
C LYS A 180 -1.36 7.20 11.66
N THR A 181 -1.88 8.08 12.51
CA THR A 181 -1.59 8.07 13.95
C THR A 181 -2.11 6.79 14.59
N ASN A 182 -3.29 6.30 14.15
CA ASN A 182 -3.83 5.04 14.64
C ASN A 182 -2.93 3.83 14.29
N PHE A 183 -2.19 3.87 13.17
CA PHE A 183 -1.27 2.79 12.81
C PHE A 183 -0.08 2.65 13.77
N ARG A 184 0.23 3.67 14.59
CA ARG A 184 1.20 3.53 15.69
C ARG A 184 0.71 2.57 16.78
N ASN A 185 -0.59 2.30 16.83
CA ASN A 185 -1.18 1.30 17.71
C ASN A 185 -1.10 -0.12 17.13
N ALA A 186 -0.49 -0.31 15.96
CA ALA A 186 -0.25 -1.64 15.41
C ALA A 186 0.56 -2.46 16.42
N TRP A 187 0.07 -3.65 16.75
CA TRP A 187 0.75 -4.53 17.69
C TRP A 187 2.18 -4.89 17.19
N THR A 188 2.40 -4.94 15.87
CA THR A 188 3.73 -5.12 15.28
C THR A 188 4.60 -3.87 15.35
N ALA A 189 4.04 -2.68 15.53
CA ALA A 189 4.83 -1.47 15.82
C ALA A 189 5.21 -1.40 17.31
N ILE A 190 4.33 -1.84 18.20
CA ILE A 190 4.52 -1.74 19.66
C ILE A 190 5.38 -2.89 20.20
N PHE A 191 5.13 -4.11 19.74
CA PHE A 191 5.70 -5.34 20.33
C PHE A 191 6.74 -6.01 19.43
N SER A 192 7.11 -5.40 18.31
CA SER A 192 8.27 -5.82 17.51
C SER A 192 9.47 -4.92 17.84
N GLY A 193 10.67 -5.50 17.78
CA GLY A 193 11.89 -4.69 17.86
C GLY A 193 11.96 -3.69 16.69
N PRO A 194 12.53 -2.49 16.89
CA PRO A 194 12.67 -1.50 15.83
C PRO A 194 13.66 -1.97 14.75
N SER A 195 13.66 -1.30 13.59
CA SER A 195 14.72 -1.48 12.59
C SER A 195 16.09 -1.14 13.20
N PRO A 196 17.15 -1.92 12.93
CA PRO A 196 18.49 -1.59 13.42
C PRO A 196 18.94 -0.21 12.94
N VAL A 197 19.64 0.54 13.81
CA VAL A 197 20.14 1.87 13.49
C VAL A 197 21.03 1.86 12.25
N ALA A 198 21.86 0.81 12.09
CA ALA A 198 22.72 0.65 10.91
C ALA A 198 21.91 0.54 9.61
N SER A 199 20.77 -0.18 9.62
CA SER A 199 19.87 -0.28 8.46
C SER A 199 19.21 1.06 8.16
N LEU A 200 18.73 1.76 9.18
CA LEU A 200 18.13 3.09 8.99
C LEU A 200 19.13 4.10 8.41
N ALA A 201 20.38 4.06 8.88
CA ALA A 201 21.45 4.93 8.39
C ALA A 201 21.91 4.61 6.97
N SER A 202 21.82 3.34 6.53
CA SER A 202 22.24 2.91 5.20
C SER A 202 21.16 3.07 4.12
N ALA A 203 19.92 3.35 4.52
CA ALA A 203 18.79 3.40 3.59
C ALA A 203 18.80 4.65 2.71
N LEU A 204 19.40 5.76 3.17
CA LEU A 204 19.41 7.06 2.49
C LEU A 204 20.72 7.80 2.75
#